data_AF-A0A819VSZ1-F1
#
_entry.id   AF-A0A819VSZ1-F1
#
_cell.length_a   1.000
_cell.length_b   1.000
_cell.length_c   1.000
_cell.angle_alpha   90.00
_cell.angle_beta   90.00
_cell.angle_gamma   90.00
#
_symmetry.space_group_name_H-M   'P 1'
#
loop_
_entity.id
_entity.type
_entity.pdbx_description
1 polymer ?
#
loop_
_entity_poly.entity_id
_entity_poly.type
_entity_poly.pdbx_seq_one_letter_code
_entity_poly.pdbx_strand_id
1 'polypeptide(L)'
;MAKIFDSLPNITDKNELARFGGHVMLADYCPYNQELTYKNSNRDSRCYRSENQPPNKENYALEKYSSESKCFDHGSIWEQYIEQCRKKRRVIPQAAGCYQFECISSKGIYVHIGKEKYLCEYQGQNLTIITIEYGSIYVGTIICPDCQIICGSLKNFQCPSEININNVQTKQQLNIRSSVENLCTKLYEYNQSSMSDKTNQLYIKLQTIFLFFICLYIRKEF
;
A
#
# COMPACT_ATOMS: atom_id res chain seq x y z
N MET A 1 17.30 14.96 -4.90
CA MET A 1 18.38 15.04 -3.89
C MET A 1 19.46 14.06 -4.33
N ALA A 2 20.70 14.52 -4.49
CA ALA A 2 21.82 13.63 -4.79
C ALA A 2 22.08 12.76 -3.54
N LYS A 3 22.22 11.45 -3.73
CA LYS A 3 22.69 10.52 -2.70
C LYS A 3 24.16 10.30 -2.94
N ILE A 4 25.03 10.67 -2.01
CA ILE A 4 26.46 10.37 -2.11
C ILE A 4 26.64 8.90 -1.68
N PHE A 5 27.41 8.12 -2.43
CA PHE A 5 27.76 6.75 -2.02
C PHE A 5 28.86 6.80 -0.96
N ASP A 6 28.49 7.08 0.29
CA ASP A 6 29.44 7.03 1.41
C ASP A 6 29.86 5.60 1.75
N SER A 7 29.04 4.62 1.35
CA SER A 7 29.34 3.19 1.46
C SER A 7 28.53 2.38 0.45
N LEU A 8 29.06 1.21 0.07
CA LEU A 8 28.35 0.19 -0.69
C LEU A 8 28.45 -1.15 0.06
N PRO A 9 27.36 -1.95 0.12
CA PRO A 9 27.43 -3.28 0.70
C PRO A 9 28.54 -4.11 0.05
N ASN A 10 29.35 -4.77 0.88
CA ASN A 10 30.48 -5.62 0.47
C ASN A 10 31.67 -4.90 -0.19
N ILE A 11 31.73 -3.56 -0.15
CA ILE A 11 32.90 -2.79 -0.61
C ILE A 11 33.46 -2.02 0.58
N THR A 12 34.62 -2.48 1.09
CA THR A 12 35.29 -1.89 2.25
C THR A 12 36.49 -1.04 1.87
N ASP A 13 37.10 -1.27 0.71
CA ASP A 13 38.19 -0.45 0.19
C ASP A 13 37.67 0.86 -0.39
N LYS A 14 38.16 1.99 0.11
CA LYS A 14 37.80 3.33 -0.37
C LYS A 14 38.26 3.58 -1.81
N ASN A 15 39.38 2.99 -2.22
CA ASN A 15 39.88 3.13 -3.60
C ASN A 15 39.01 2.37 -4.59
N GLU A 16 38.45 1.23 -4.16
CA GLU A 16 37.45 0.49 -4.92
C GLU A 16 36.12 1.26 -4.97
N LEU A 17 35.64 1.78 -3.83
CA LEU A 17 34.41 2.59 -3.75
C LEU A 17 34.44 3.81 -4.69
N ALA A 18 35.59 4.48 -4.80
CA ALA A 18 35.78 5.65 -5.67
C ALA A 18 35.59 5.36 -7.17
N ARG A 19 35.54 4.09 -7.59
CA ARG A 19 35.28 3.68 -8.97
C ARG A 19 33.79 3.59 -9.32
N PHE A 20 32.91 3.70 -8.32
CA PHE A 20 31.47 3.61 -8.51
C PHE A 20 30.83 5.01 -8.58
N GLY A 21 29.82 5.14 -9.43
CA GLY A 21 29.05 6.36 -9.61
C GLY A 21 27.68 6.06 -10.20
N GLY A 22 26.83 7.09 -10.26
CA GLY A 22 25.56 7.06 -10.96
C GLY A 22 25.74 6.91 -12.47
N HIS A 23 24.70 6.48 -13.18
CA HIS A 23 24.79 6.20 -14.63
C HIS A 23 24.75 7.46 -15.52
N VAL A 24 24.28 8.60 -15.01
CA VAL A 24 23.94 9.77 -15.84
C VAL A 24 25.03 10.83 -15.77
N MET A 25 25.69 11.05 -16.91
CA MET A 25 26.73 12.07 -17.09
C MET A 25 26.23 13.50 -16.81
N LEU A 26 24.98 13.84 -17.16
CA LEU A 26 24.41 15.16 -16.88
C LEU A 26 24.25 15.48 -15.38
N ALA A 27 24.35 14.47 -14.53
CA ALA A 27 24.36 14.63 -13.07
C ALA A 27 25.80 14.50 -12.52
N ASP A 28 26.84 14.66 -13.35
CA ASP A 28 28.25 14.44 -13.00
C ASP A 28 28.49 13.08 -12.34
N TYR A 29 27.77 12.04 -12.80
CA TYR A 29 27.77 10.71 -12.20
C TYR A 29 27.38 10.71 -10.70
N CYS A 30 26.75 11.77 -10.19
CA CYS A 30 26.17 11.78 -8.86
C CYS A 30 24.99 10.78 -8.82
N PRO A 31 24.89 9.94 -7.79
CA PRO A 31 23.75 9.05 -7.64
C PRO A 31 22.48 9.83 -7.27
N TYR A 32 21.36 9.51 -7.89
CA TYR A 32 20.04 10.05 -7.54
C TYR A 32 18.95 9.05 -7.91
N ASN A 33 17.75 9.22 -7.36
CA ASN A 33 16.60 8.41 -7.74
C ASN A 33 16.20 8.71 -9.19
N GLN A 34 16.32 7.72 -10.07
CA GLN A 34 16.02 7.87 -11.49
C GLN A 34 14.60 7.37 -11.80
N GLU A 35 13.95 8.03 -12.76
CA GLU A 35 12.71 7.53 -13.35
C GLU A 35 13.01 6.24 -14.11
N LEU A 36 12.23 5.19 -13.87
CA LEU A 36 12.40 3.89 -14.52
C LEU A 36 11.30 3.68 -15.56
N THR A 37 11.66 3.16 -16.72
CA THR A 37 10.72 2.63 -17.71
C THR A 37 10.74 1.10 -17.65
N TYR A 38 9.58 0.47 -17.59
CA TYR A 38 9.48 -0.99 -17.51
C TYR A 38 9.62 -1.60 -18.91
N LYS A 39 10.66 -2.42 -19.13
CA LYS A 39 11.04 -2.97 -20.46
C LYS A 39 9.91 -3.62 -21.28
N ASN A 40 8.88 -4.15 -20.62
CA ASN A 40 7.77 -4.88 -21.26
C ASN A 40 6.41 -4.18 -21.08
N SER A 41 6.40 -2.89 -20.77
CA SER A 41 5.15 -2.13 -20.69
C SER A 41 5.37 -0.67 -21.07
N ASN A 42 4.32 0.01 -21.49
CA ASN A 42 4.35 1.46 -21.70
C ASN A 42 4.30 2.25 -20.38
N ARG A 43 4.57 1.59 -19.25
CA ARG A 43 4.58 2.20 -17.92
C ARG A 43 5.97 2.68 -17.55
N ASP A 44 6.00 3.72 -16.75
CA ASP A 44 7.17 4.23 -16.05
C ASP A 44 6.86 4.45 -14.56
N SER A 45 7.83 5.00 -13.82
CA SER A 45 7.71 5.20 -12.37
C SER A 45 7.09 6.54 -11.96
N ARG A 46 6.45 7.28 -12.87
CA ARG A 46 5.82 8.56 -12.55
C ARG A 46 4.48 8.36 -11.86
N CYS A 47 4.42 8.70 -10.58
CA CYS A 47 3.20 8.58 -9.76
C CYS A 47 2.02 9.39 -10.29
N TYR A 48 2.28 10.52 -10.97
CA TYR A 48 1.23 11.43 -11.43
C TYR A 48 0.45 10.93 -12.65
N ARG A 49 0.90 9.85 -13.31
CA ARG A 49 0.30 9.30 -14.54
C ARG A 49 -0.59 8.11 -14.22
N SER A 50 -1.89 8.23 -14.42
CA SER A 50 -2.87 7.15 -14.21
C SER A 50 -2.57 5.88 -15.01
N GLU A 51 -1.94 6.03 -16.18
CA GLU A 51 -1.59 4.94 -17.08
C GLU A 51 -0.55 3.99 -16.47
N ASN A 52 0.17 4.46 -15.45
CA ASN A 52 1.16 3.68 -14.72
C ASN A 52 0.53 2.82 -13.61
N GLN A 53 -0.78 2.86 -13.40
CA GLN A 53 -1.45 2.07 -12.35
C GLN A 53 -1.18 0.55 -12.55
N PRO A 54 -0.59 -0.15 -11.57
CA PRO A 54 -0.45 -1.60 -11.64
C PRO A 54 -1.82 -2.28 -11.63
N PRO A 55 -1.99 -3.40 -12.37
CA PRO A 55 -3.18 -4.26 -12.24
C PRO A 55 -3.38 -4.69 -10.79
N ASN A 56 -4.64 -4.82 -10.33
CA ASN A 56 -4.94 -5.14 -8.92
C ASN A 56 -4.23 -6.40 -8.40
N LYS A 57 -4.03 -7.42 -9.26
CA LYS A 57 -3.34 -8.67 -8.89
C LYS A 57 -1.83 -8.50 -8.67
N GLU A 58 -1.26 -7.41 -9.17
CA GLU A 58 0.15 -7.05 -9.11
C GLU A 58 0.39 -5.80 -8.23
N ASN A 59 -0.67 -5.21 -7.69
CA ASN A 59 -0.60 -4.03 -6.84
C ASN A 59 -0.46 -4.42 -5.36
N TYR A 60 0.73 -4.92 -5.01
CA TYR A 60 0.98 -5.51 -3.70
C TYR A 60 1.18 -4.51 -2.57
N ALA A 61 1.50 -3.25 -2.90
CA ALA A 61 1.70 -2.19 -1.93
C ALA A 61 0.50 -1.21 -1.88
N LEU A 62 -0.63 -1.58 -2.50
CA LEU A 62 -1.81 -0.72 -2.59
C LEU A 62 -1.51 0.66 -3.19
N GLU A 63 -0.60 0.70 -4.16
CA GLU A 63 -0.22 1.92 -4.87
C GLU A 63 -1.40 2.50 -5.63
N LYS A 64 -1.47 3.83 -5.67
CA LYS A 64 -2.43 4.58 -6.45
C LYS A 64 -1.72 5.61 -7.30
N TYR A 65 -1.82 5.48 -8.61
CA TYR A 65 -1.29 6.42 -9.58
C TYR A 65 -2.42 7.36 -10.02
N SER A 66 -2.19 8.67 -9.90
CA SER A 66 -3.15 9.73 -10.23
C SER A 66 -2.45 11.08 -10.23
N SER A 67 -3.05 12.13 -10.79
CA SER A 67 -2.50 13.50 -10.75
C SER A 67 -2.18 14.01 -9.32
N GLU A 68 -2.82 13.41 -8.31
CA GLU A 68 -2.68 13.75 -6.89
C GLU A 68 -1.78 12.75 -6.14
N SER A 69 -0.98 11.97 -6.87
CA SER A 69 -0.09 10.98 -6.28
C SER A 69 1.37 11.41 -6.29
N LYS A 70 2.09 11.08 -5.22
CA LYS A 70 3.54 11.29 -5.07
C LYS A 70 4.22 9.99 -4.65
N CYS A 71 5.55 10.00 -4.77
CA CYS A 71 6.39 8.89 -4.36
C CYS A 71 6.64 8.96 -2.85
N PHE A 72 6.44 7.84 -2.16
CA PHE A 72 6.74 7.68 -0.73
C PHE A 72 7.67 6.49 -0.54
N ASP A 73 8.68 6.66 0.31
CA ASP A 73 9.61 5.57 0.64
C ASP A 73 8.93 4.51 1.50
N HIS A 74 9.29 3.25 1.30
CA HIS A 74 8.84 2.14 2.12
C HIS A 74 9.84 1.87 3.24
N GLY A 75 9.32 1.68 4.46
CA GLY A 75 10.11 1.29 5.64
C GLY A 75 10.24 -0.22 5.80
N SER A 76 9.46 -1.00 5.06
CA SER A 76 9.50 -2.46 5.09
C SER A 76 9.12 -3.04 3.72
N ILE A 77 9.47 -4.31 3.51
CA ILE A 77 8.91 -5.07 2.37
C ILE A 77 7.40 -5.22 2.61
N TRP A 78 6.62 -4.98 1.56
CA TRP A 78 5.17 -5.19 1.60
C TRP A 78 4.83 -6.68 1.50
N GLU A 79 3.87 -7.09 2.33
CA GLU A 79 3.42 -8.47 2.44
C GLU A 79 1.91 -8.54 2.23
N GLN A 80 1.49 -9.51 1.43
CA GLN A 80 0.08 -9.76 1.17
C GLN A 80 -0.29 -11.17 1.66
N TYR A 81 -1.25 -11.25 2.57
CA TYR A 81 -1.83 -12.49 3.07
C TYR A 81 -3.14 -12.76 2.35
N ILE A 82 -3.19 -13.84 1.59
CA ILE A 82 -4.32 -14.26 0.76
C ILE A 82 -4.89 -15.58 1.26
N GLU A 83 -6.07 -15.96 0.76
CA GLU A 83 -6.72 -17.24 1.10
C GLU A 83 -6.82 -17.45 2.63
N GLN A 84 -7.40 -16.46 3.33
CA GLN A 84 -7.53 -16.48 4.79
C GLN A 84 -6.19 -16.74 5.48
N CYS A 85 -5.14 -16.08 4.98
CA CYS A 85 -3.76 -16.16 5.48
C CYS A 85 -3.04 -17.50 5.28
N ARG A 86 -3.61 -18.43 4.50
CA ARG A 86 -2.93 -19.69 4.15
C ARG A 86 -1.75 -19.50 3.22
N LYS A 87 -1.76 -18.42 2.45
CA LYS A 87 -0.66 -18.07 1.54
C LYS A 87 -0.20 -16.65 1.82
N LYS A 88 1.11 -16.49 1.84
CA LYS A 88 1.78 -15.20 1.97
C LYS A 88 2.56 -14.95 0.69
N ARG A 89 2.22 -13.86 0.00
CA ARG A 89 3.01 -13.37 -1.12
C ARG A 89 3.97 -12.32 -0.59
N ARG A 90 5.26 -12.59 -0.76
CA ARG A 90 6.32 -11.60 -0.59
C ARG A 90 6.77 -11.15 -1.97
N VAL A 91 6.85 -9.84 -2.14
CA VAL A 91 7.22 -9.21 -3.40
C VAL A 91 8.70 -8.88 -3.35
N ILE A 92 9.28 -8.68 -4.52
CA ILE A 92 10.59 -8.05 -4.68
C ILE A 92 10.59 -6.75 -3.83
N PRO A 93 11.63 -6.52 -3.01
CA PRO A 93 11.74 -5.29 -2.22
C PRO A 93 11.58 -4.06 -3.13
N GLN A 94 10.47 -3.35 -2.97
CA GLN A 94 10.26 -2.04 -3.57
C GLN A 94 10.62 -1.02 -2.51
N ALA A 95 11.63 -0.20 -2.79
CA ALA A 95 12.11 0.82 -1.84
C ALA A 95 11.12 1.98 -1.67
N ALA A 96 10.16 2.14 -2.59
CA ALA A 96 9.17 3.20 -2.59
C ALA A 96 7.92 2.78 -3.39
N GLY A 97 6.85 3.55 -3.26
CA GLY A 97 5.60 3.37 -4.00
C GLY A 97 4.85 4.68 -4.22
N CYS A 98 3.84 4.65 -5.08
CA CYS A 98 3.04 5.82 -5.42
C CYS A 98 1.73 5.87 -4.63
N TYR A 99 1.48 6.97 -3.93
CA TYR A 99 0.29 7.14 -3.08
C TYR A 99 -0.33 8.52 -3.27
N GLN A 100 -1.67 8.55 -3.22
CA GLN A 100 -2.41 9.80 -3.13
C GLN A 100 -2.18 10.45 -1.76
N PHE A 101 -2.22 11.78 -1.74
CA PHE A 101 -1.99 12.54 -0.52
C PHE A 101 -2.90 13.75 -0.40
N GLU A 102 -3.08 14.23 0.82
CA GLU A 102 -3.82 15.43 1.16
C GLU A 102 -3.03 16.24 2.19
N CYS A 103 -2.73 17.50 1.87
CA CYS A 103 -2.00 18.39 2.75
C CYS A 103 -2.96 19.09 3.72
N ILE A 104 -2.75 18.94 5.03
CA ILE A 104 -3.54 19.59 6.08
C ILE A 104 -2.69 20.62 6.83
N SER A 105 -3.09 21.89 6.72
CA SER A 105 -2.31 23.01 7.27
C SER A 105 -2.12 22.85 8.78
N SER A 106 -0.90 23.09 9.22
CA SER A 106 -0.40 22.93 10.60
C SER A 106 -0.49 21.51 11.18
N LYS A 107 -0.93 20.51 10.41
CA LYS A 107 -1.11 19.13 10.88
C LYS A 107 -0.19 18.12 10.20
N GLY A 108 0.01 18.25 8.89
CA GLY A 108 0.88 17.35 8.12
C GLY A 108 0.22 16.83 6.84
N ILE A 109 0.54 15.59 6.47
CA ILE A 109 0.11 14.97 5.21
C ILE A 109 -0.73 13.73 5.51
N TYR A 110 -1.96 13.67 5.02
CA TYR A 110 -2.66 12.40 4.93
C TYR A 110 -2.19 11.64 3.70
N VAL A 111 -1.81 10.37 3.87
CA VAL A 111 -1.47 9.43 2.81
C VAL A 111 -2.62 8.44 2.67
N HIS A 112 -3.12 8.26 1.45
CA HIS A 112 -4.23 7.37 1.18
C HIS A 112 -3.70 5.99 0.78
N ILE A 113 -4.12 4.95 1.51
CA ILE A 113 -3.66 3.58 1.29
C ILE A 113 -4.87 2.64 1.33
N GLY A 114 -5.23 2.10 0.17
CA GLY A 114 -6.52 1.42 0.00
C GLY A 114 -7.66 2.40 0.29
N LYS A 115 -8.53 2.05 1.23
CA LYS A 115 -9.65 2.89 1.70
C LYS A 115 -9.33 3.76 2.91
N GLU A 116 -8.17 3.54 3.53
CA GLU A 116 -7.78 4.20 4.77
C GLU A 116 -6.88 5.40 4.50
N LYS A 117 -6.87 6.35 5.44
CA LYS A 117 -5.95 7.50 5.44
C LYS A 117 -5.05 7.43 6.67
N TYR A 118 -3.75 7.62 6.45
CA TYR A 118 -2.75 7.63 7.51
C TYR A 118 -2.10 8.99 7.59
N LEU A 119 -1.92 9.53 8.80
CA LEU A 119 -1.36 10.86 9.00
C LEU A 119 0.16 10.79 9.17
N CYS A 120 0.88 11.47 8.29
CA CYS A 120 2.26 11.86 8.47
C CYS A 120 2.32 13.19 9.23
N GLU A 121 2.81 13.14 10.46
CA GLU A 121 2.96 14.28 11.37
C GLU A 121 4.35 14.91 11.24
N TYR A 122 5.39 14.12 10.96
CA TYR A 122 6.77 14.57 10.82
C TYR A 122 7.57 13.73 9.82
N GLN A 123 8.66 14.29 9.30
CA GLN A 123 9.57 13.61 8.38
C GLN A 123 10.23 12.40 9.05
N GLY A 124 10.28 11.27 8.35
CA GLY A 124 10.91 10.04 8.84
C GLY A 124 10.02 9.22 9.79
N GLN A 125 8.80 9.66 10.08
CA GLN A 125 7.82 8.85 10.81
C GLN A 125 7.53 7.55 10.05
N ASN A 126 7.60 6.41 10.73
CA ASN A 126 7.23 5.11 10.19
C ASN A 126 5.74 4.84 10.42
N LEU A 127 4.95 4.84 9.36
CA LEU A 127 3.54 4.46 9.39
C LEU A 127 3.42 2.96 9.14
N THR A 128 3.14 2.19 10.19
CA THR A 128 2.87 0.75 10.05
C THR A 128 1.45 0.56 9.54
N ILE A 129 1.33 -0.08 8.38
CA ILE A 129 0.07 -0.30 7.68
C ILE A 129 -0.34 -1.74 7.86
N ILE A 130 -1.55 -1.96 8.35
CA ILE A 130 -2.21 -3.26 8.41
C ILE A 130 -3.66 -3.04 7.98
N THR A 131 -4.02 -3.45 6.77
CA THR A 131 -5.36 -3.20 6.22
C THR A 131 -5.88 -4.37 5.40
N ILE A 132 -7.21 -4.44 5.24
CA ILE A 132 -7.89 -5.43 4.41
C ILE A 132 -8.40 -4.73 3.16
N GLU A 133 -7.96 -5.20 2.00
CA GLU A 133 -8.45 -4.73 0.71
C GLU A 133 -8.63 -5.90 -0.25
N TYR A 134 -9.68 -5.88 -1.08
CA TYR A 134 -9.96 -6.97 -2.02
C TYR A 134 -9.92 -8.39 -1.40
N GLY A 135 -10.34 -8.54 -0.13
CA GLY A 135 -10.34 -9.82 0.59
C GLY A 135 -8.97 -10.35 1.03
N SER A 136 -7.92 -9.53 0.94
CA SER A 136 -6.55 -9.87 1.37
C SER A 136 -6.06 -8.89 2.44
N ILE A 137 -5.17 -9.34 3.33
CA ILE A 137 -4.53 -8.46 4.31
C ILE A 137 -3.21 -7.96 3.72
N TYR A 138 -2.99 -6.66 3.80
CA TYR A 138 -1.76 -6.01 3.40
C TYR A 138 -1.03 -5.51 4.63
N VAL A 139 0.27 -5.78 4.69
CA VAL A 139 1.16 -5.36 5.76
C VAL A 139 2.37 -4.65 5.14
N GLY A 140 2.66 -3.45 5.59
CA GLY A 140 3.77 -2.66 5.07
C GLY A 140 4.09 -1.48 5.97
N THR A 141 5.13 -0.72 5.60
CA THR A 141 5.50 0.51 6.30
C THR A 141 5.76 1.59 5.27
N ILE A 142 5.18 2.77 5.47
CA ILE A 142 5.52 3.98 4.71
C ILE A 142 6.37 4.89 5.60
N ILE A 143 7.43 5.46 5.03
CA ILE A 143 8.24 6.49 5.66
C ILE A 143 7.68 7.85 5.23
N CYS A 144 7.31 8.67 6.20
CA CYS A 144 6.76 9.99 5.95
C CYS A 144 7.80 10.93 5.33
N PRO A 145 7.48 11.59 4.20
CA PRO A 145 8.38 12.53 3.55
C PRO A 145 8.43 13.86 4.30
N ASP A 146 9.36 14.71 3.90
CA ASP A 146 9.35 16.11 4.28
C ASP A 146 8.08 16.80 3.75
N CYS A 147 7.35 17.44 4.66
CA CYS A 147 6.15 18.20 4.36
C CYS A 147 6.39 19.31 3.32
N GLN A 148 7.54 19.99 3.38
CA GLN A 148 7.87 21.05 2.44
C GLN A 148 8.05 20.53 1.02
N ILE A 149 8.60 19.31 0.85
CA ILE A 149 8.79 18.69 -0.45
C ILE A 149 7.45 18.36 -1.13
N ILE A 150 6.46 17.93 -0.35
CA ILE A 150 5.15 17.51 -0.86
C ILE A 150 4.17 18.68 -1.00
N CYS A 151 4.09 19.54 0.02
CA CYS A 151 3.07 20.58 0.16
C CYS A 151 3.58 22.01 -0.06
N GLY A 152 4.90 22.24 -0.17
CA GLY A 152 5.49 23.58 -0.17
C GLY A 152 5.09 24.47 -1.36
N SER A 153 4.52 23.91 -2.42
CA SER A 153 3.99 24.68 -3.55
C SER A 153 2.56 25.22 -3.31
N LEU A 154 1.89 24.80 -2.23
CA LEU A 154 0.53 25.21 -1.92
C LEU A 154 0.51 26.60 -1.26
N LYS A 155 -0.30 27.52 -1.81
CA LYS A 155 -0.46 28.87 -1.25
C LYS A 155 -1.10 28.80 0.14
N ASN A 156 -0.59 29.61 1.08
CA ASN A 156 -1.08 29.72 2.46
C ASN A 156 -1.08 28.40 3.24
N PHE A 157 -0.28 27.42 2.81
CA PHE A 157 -0.10 26.18 3.53
C PHE A 157 1.03 26.30 4.54
N GLN A 158 0.80 25.82 5.76
CA GLN A 158 1.80 25.76 6.81
C GLN A 158 2.10 24.31 7.14
N CYS A 159 3.35 23.89 7.03
CA CYS A 159 3.76 22.59 7.54
C CYS A 159 3.75 22.57 9.08
N PRO A 160 3.48 21.42 9.72
CA PRO A 160 3.59 21.29 11.17
C PRO A 160 5.00 21.67 11.62
N SER A 161 5.11 22.32 12.77
CA SER A 161 6.40 22.62 13.40
C SER A 161 7.11 21.32 13.77
N GLU A 162 8.43 21.26 13.57
CA GLU A 162 9.24 20.08 13.91
C GLU A 162 8.98 19.64 15.36
N ILE A 163 8.47 18.42 15.52
CA ILE A 163 8.27 17.82 16.85
C ILE A 163 9.65 17.37 17.34
N ASN A 164 10.02 17.72 18.57
CA ASN A 164 11.28 17.25 19.17
C ASN A 164 11.20 15.73 19.41
N ILE A 165 11.77 14.96 18.48
CA ILE A 165 11.67 13.49 18.38
C ILE A 165 12.20 12.78 19.65
N ASN A 166 13.05 13.46 20.43
CA ASN A 166 13.57 12.93 21.71
C ASN A 166 12.48 12.65 22.75
N ASN A 167 11.27 13.21 22.60
CA ASN A 167 10.13 12.99 23.49
C ASN A 167 9.00 12.16 22.85
N VAL A 168 9.17 11.70 21.61
CA VAL A 168 8.17 10.89 20.87
C VAL A 168 8.71 9.48 20.65
N GLN A 169 9.09 8.82 21.74
CA GLN A 169 9.11 7.36 21.78
C GLN A 169 8.01 6.88 22.72
N THR A 170 6.75 6.96 22.31
CA THR A 170 5.73 6.17 22.98
C THR A 170 4.57 5.79 22.07
N LYS A 171 4.35 4.47 22.02
CA LYS A 171 3.13 3.76 21.62
C LYS A 171 2.79 3.70 20.13
N GLN A 172 3.60 2.96 19.38
CA GLN A 172 3.07 2.09 18.33
C GLN A 172 3.97 0.87 18.09
N GLN A 173 4.33 0.13 19.15
CA GLN A 173 4.57 -1.31 18.95
C GLN A 173 3.20 -1.98 18.88
N LEU A 174 2.50 -1.84 17.75
CA LEU A 174 1.48 -2.83 17.43
C LEU A 174 2.23 -4.16 17.32
N ASN A 175 1.79 -5.17 18.05
CA ASN A 175 2.19 -6.53 17.77
C ASN A 175 1.56 -6.91 16.42
N ILE A 176 2.30 -6.63 15.33
CA ILE A 176 1.89 -6.82 13.94
C ILE A 176 1.38 -8.25 13.75
N ARG A 177 2.10 -9.23 14.32
CA ARG A 177 1.72 -10.64 14.25
C ARG A 177 0.34 -10.90 14.84
N SER A 178 0.09 -10.44 16.08
CA SER A 178 -1.23 -10.61 16.71
C SER A 178 -2.35 -9.88 15.94
N SER A 179 -2.03 -8.73 15.36
CA SER A 179 -3.00 -7.93 14.59
C SER A 179 -3.38 -8.63 13.28
N VAL A 180 -2.39 -9.20 12.59
CA VAL A 180 -2.60 -10.02 11.40
C VAL A 180 -3.40 -11.27 11.75
N GLU A 181 -3.02 -12.01 12.80
CA GLU A 181 -3.73 -13.22 13.25
C GLU A 181 -5.21 -12.92 13.55
N ASN A 182 -5.51 -11.82 14.25
CA ASN A 182 -6.88 -11.39 14.52
C ASN A 182 -7.67 -11.07 13.24
N LEU A 183 -7.04 -10.40 12.26
CA LEU A 183 -7.67 -10.11 10.97
C LEU A 183 -7.89 -11.39 10.14
N CYS A 184 -6.98 -12.36 10.21
CA CYS A 184 -7.13 -13.66 9.56
C CYS A 184 -8.38 -14.39 10.08
N THR A 185 -8.57 -14.41 11.41
CA THR A 185 -9.75 -15.01 12.04
C THR A 185 -11.03 -14.31 11.60
N LYS A 186 -11.06 -12.97 11.61
CA LYS A 186 -12.22 -12.20 11.15
C LYS A 186 -12.57 -12.48 9.68
N LEU A 187 -11.56 -12.56 8.81
CA LEU A 187 -11.77 -12.91 7.40
C LEU A 187 -12.30 -14.35 7.24
N TYR A 188 -11.84 -15.28 8.07
CA TYR A 188 -12.34 -16.65 8.06
C TYR A 188 -13.82 -16.70 8.48
N GLU A 189 -14.18 -16.04 9.58
CA GLU A 189 -15.56 -15.96 10.09
C GLU A 189 -16.52 -15.33 9.07
N TYR A 190 -16.13 -14.20 8.46
CA TYR A 190 -16.93 -13.53 7.43
C TYR A 190 -17.18 -14.42 6.20
N ASN A 191 -16.18 -15.21 5.79
CA ASN A 191 -16.35 -16.14 4.67
C ASN A 191 -17.29 -17.30 5.02
N GLN A 192 -17.28 -17.78 6.27
CA GLN A 192 -18.20 -18.82 6.73
C GLN A 192 -19.65 -18.32 6.79
N SER A 193 -19.89 -17.11 7.30
CA SER A 193 -21.24 -16.51 7.31
C SER A 193 -21.76 -16.25 5.89
N SER A 194 -20.93 -15.71 5.00
CA SER A 194 -21.32 -15.48 3.60
C SER A 194 -21.64 -16.79 2.85
N MET A 195 -20.92 -17.87 3.17
CA MET A 195 -21.21 -19.19 2.61
C MET A 195 -22.57 -19.70 3.10
N SER A 196 -22.85 -19.58 4.40
CA SER A 196 -24.13 -19.98 5.01
C SER A 196 -25.32 -19.22 4.41
N ASP A 197 -25.19 -17.90 4.21
CA ASP A 197 -26.23 -17.08 3.59
C ASP A 197 -26.51 -17.49 2.14
N LYS A 198 -25.48 -17.81 1.36
CA LYS A 198 -25.64 -18.31 -0.01
C LYS A 198 -26.32 -19.67 -0.05
N THR A 199 -25.99 -20.56 0.89
CA THR A 199 -26.62 -21.88 1.00
C THR A 199 -28.10 -21.74 1.38
N ASN A 200 -28.44 -20.85 2.32
CA ASN A 200 -29.82 -20.55 2.69
C ASN A 200 -30.62 -19.94 1.53
N GLN A 201 -30.04 -19.00 0.78
CA GLN A 201 -30.69 -18.46 -0.42
C GLN A 201 -30.94 -19.51 -1.50
N LEU A 202 -30.00 -20.45 -1.69
CA LEU A 202 -30.18 -21.54 -2.65
C LEU A 202 -31.30 -22.49 -2.22
N TYR A 203 -31.38 -22.81 -0.93
CA TYR A 203 -32.43 -23.65 -0.36
C TYR A 203 -33.82 -23.02 -0.51
N ILE A 204 -33.95 -21.73 -0.20
CA ILE A 204 -35.21 -20.98 -0.37
C ILE A 204 -35.64 -20.99 -1.85
N LYS A 205 -34.70 -20.75 -2.78
CA LYS A 205 -34.99 -20.82 -4.23
C LYS A 205 -35.51 -22.19 -4.65
N LEU A 206 -34.88 -23.27 -4.18
CA LEU A 206 -35.31 -24.64 -4.47
C LEU A 206 -36.71 -24.94 -3.91
N GLN A 207 -37.01 -24.50 -2.68
CA GLN A 207 -38.36 -24.65 -2.10
C GLN A 207 -39.43 -23.88 -2.89
N THR A 208 -39.16 -22.65 -3.32
CA THR A 208 -40.12 -21.90 -4.15
C THR A 208 -40.39 -22.56 -5.49
N ILE A 209 -39.36 -23.14 -6.12
CA ILE A 209 -39.52 -23.88 -7.38
C ILE A 209 -40.37 -25.14 -7.15
N PHE A 210 -40.10 -25.88 -6.08
CA PHE A 210 -40.86 -27.09 -5.74
C PHE A 210 -42.34 -26.77 -5.47
N LEU A 211 -42.63 -25.72 -4.71
CA LEU A 211 -44.00 -25.24 -4.47
C LEU A 211 -44.70 -24.79 -5.75
N PHE A 212 -43.98 -24.16 -6.68
CA PHE A 212 -44.50 -23.78 -7.99
C PHE A 212 -44.87 -25.00 -8.82
N PHE A 213 -44.04 -26.05 -8.85
CA PHE A 213 -44.36 -27.30 -9.53
C PHE A 213 -45.55 -28.03 -8.89
N ILE A 214 -45.66 -28.04 -7.56
CA ILE A 214 -46.84 -28.58 -6.87
C ILE A 214 -48.10 -27.80 -7.27
N CYS A 215 -48.04 -26.47 -7.31
CA CYS A 215 -49.17 -25.65 -7.75
C CYS A 215 -49.57 -25.93 -9.20
N LEU A 216 -48.59 -26.08 -10.11
CA LEU A 216 -48.85 -26.44 -11.50
C LEU A 216 -49.44 -27.85 -11.64
N TYR A 217 -49.00 -28.79 -10.81
CA TYR A 217 -49.51 -30.16 -10.80
C TYR A 217 -50.97 -30.19 -10.32
N ILE A 218 -51.28 -29.52 -9.21
CA ILE A 218 -52.66 -29.44 -8.68
C ILE A 218 -53.59 -28.75 -9.68
N ARG A 219 -53.12 -27.73 -10.40
CA ARG A 219 -53.90 -27.00 -11.41
C ARG A 219 -54.15 -27.79 -12.70
N LYS A 220 -53.52 -28.95 -12.89
CA LYS A 220 -53.78 -29.87 -14.02
C LYS A 220 -54.81 -30.95 -13.69
N GLU A 221 -55.11 -31.17 -12.41
CA GLU A 221 -56.01 -32.22 -11.91
C GLU A 221 -57.45 -31.70 -11.66
N PHE A 222 -57.72 -30.42 -11.94
CA PHE A 222 -59.04 -29.76 -11.89
C PHE A 222 -59.28 -28.99 -13.19
#